data_AF-Q54IA6-F1
#
_entry.id   AF-Q54IA6-F1
#
_cell.length_a   1.000
_cell.length_b   1.000
_cell.length_c   1.000
_cell.angle_alpha   90.00
_cell.angle_beta   90.00
_cell.angle_gamma   90.00
#
_symmetry.space_group_name_H-M   'P 1'
#
loop_
_entity.id
_entity.type
_entity.pdbx_description
1 polymer ?
#
loop_
_entity_poly.entity_id
_entity_poly.type
_entity_poly.pdbx_seq_one_letter_code
_entity_poly.pdbx_strand_id
1 'polypeptide(L)'
;MSKEKTSWGSIKTNFARTKHKVLASFGAAETTVDSKIVAEKEKLFTLFKLMKRLNKNVDKYEATLKEINILQNEISHDLLALNENDPAIKAYQEVSTSLEQERIRIEEILENYYHDPLRVYLSQFRDIRSRLEELDLRRLDMDRYYRDYNIKANKGKDASSLQKTENKHTKTKEAYQELSDEIMKDMYALFDDRKLAFDPSFACFINRNNEYFARAAAEYQGALASVQHINEFEATTHPQAITPVESSSMSRNVRSSSVFTSPKEFSSNGSTPTQRPRASTIATPSPSSSSSYDSSPYSTTTTTTTTTNNSVNLSKPSYGVPSPQQQHYPPQQYQSSPQQQDEVPYSSPHVQPQPSINLHKPTVNTSPVNGGSGRPLPTPATNSGVILNKPRSTTMASGRPLPTPAPAPTTKRVQALYDFQGQDSTELSFKKGDMITVFKQNGEWYDAELNGVKGLVPCNHTSG
;
A
#
# COMPACT_ATOMS: atom_id res chain seq x y z
N MET A 1 -23.61 -34.26 29.03
CA MET A 1 -24.97 -34.15 28.43
C MET A 1 -25.47 -32.70 28.20
N SER A 2 -24.76 -31.62 28.56
CA SER A 2 -25.22 -30.24 28.27
C SER A 2 -24.84 -29.67 26.89
N LYS A 3 -23.70 -30.06 26.31
CA LYS A 3 -23.22 -29.49 25.03
C LYS A 3 -24.04 -29.89 23.80
N GLU A 4 -24.68 -31.07 23.82
CA GLU A 4 -25.50 -31.52 22.68
C GLU A 4 -26.86 -30.81 22.62
N LYS A 5 -27.49 -30.52 23.76
CA LYS A 5 -28.79 -29.84 23.80
C LYS A 5 -28.70 -28.42 23.25
N THR A 6 -27.59 -27.72 23.51
CA THR A 6 -27.33 -26.37 22.97
C THR A 6 -27.11 -26.40 21.46
N SER A 7 -26.39 -27.41 20.94
CA SER A 7 -26.15 -27.60 19.50
C SER A 7 -27.45 -27.87 18.73
N TRP A 8 -28.30 -28.78 19.22
CA TRP A 8 -29.59 -29.05 18.59
C TRP A 8 -30.54 -27.85 18.63
N GLY A 9 -30.49 -27.07 19.71
CA GLY A 9 -31.25 -25.82 19.85
C GLY A 9 -30.85 -24.79 18.79
N SER A 10 -29.56 -24.52 18.62
CA SER A 10 -29.07 -23.54 17.64
C SER A 10 -29.34 -23.98 16.20
N ILE A 11 -29.21 -25.28 15.88
CA ILE A 11 -29.54 -25.82 14.55
C ILE A 11 -31.02 -25.58 14.22
N LYS A 12 -31.93 -25.85 15.17
CA LYS A 12 -33.37 -25.62 14.96
C LYS A 12 -33.69 -24.15 14.76
N THR A 13 -33.06 -23.26 15.52
CA THR A 13 -33.23 -21.81 15.37
C THR A 13 -32.71 -21.35 14.01
N ASN A 14 -31.53 -21.79 13.59
CA ASN A 14 -30.95 -21.45 12.29
C ASN A 14 -31.84 -21.94 11.13
N PHE A 15 -32.32 -23.18 11.18
CA PHE A 15 -33.24 -23.70 10.18
C PHE A 15 -34.53 -22.87 10.10
N ALA A 16 -35.08 -22.48 11.25
CA ALA A 16 -36.28 -21.64 11.30
C ALA A 16 -36.04 -20.23 10.74
N ARG A 17 -34.88 -19.62 11.02
CA ARG A 17 -34.46 -18.33 10.46
C ARG A 17 -34.31 -18.42 8.94
N THR A 18 -33.63 -19.45 8.43
CA THR A 18 -33.49 -19.71 6.98
C THR A 18 -34.84 -19.84 6.30
N LYS A 19 -35.77 -20.61 6.89
CA LYS A 19 -37.14 -20.74 6.38
C LYS A 19 -37.86 -19.39 6.31
N HIS A 20 -37.75 -18.57 7.36
CA HIS A 20 -38.39 -17.25 7.38
C HIS A 20 -37.79 -16.30 6.33
N LYS A 21 -36.46 -16.29 6.18
CA LYS A 21 -35.76 -15.50 5.17
C LYS A 21 -36.22 -15.86 3.75
N VAL A 22 -36.39 -17.16 3.46
CA VAL A 22 -36.92 -17.63 2.18
C VAL A 22 -38.36 -17.14 1.96
N LEU A 23 -39.24 -17.27 2.97
CA LEU A 23 -40.62 -16.77 2.85
C LEU A 23 -40.70 -15.26 2.62
N ALA A 24 -39.86 -14.48 3.31
CA ALA A 24 -39.75 -13.04 3.12
C ALA A 24 -39.30 -12.69 1.69
N SER A 25 -38.29 -13.39 1.15
CA SER A 25 -37.80 -13.15 -0.21
C SER A 25 -38.83 -13.42 -1.31
N PHE A 26 -39.81 -14.29 -1.05
CA PHE A 26 -40.93 -14.56 -1.96
C PHE A 26 -42.15 -13.64 -1.72
N GLY A 27 -42.03 -12.62 -0.87
CA GLY A 27 -43.14 -11.74 -0.49
C GLY A 27 -44.22 -12.42 0.34
N ALA A 28 -44.00 -13.66 0.77
CA ALA A 28 -44.96 -14.43 1.54
C ALA A 28 -44.93 -14.10 3.03
N ALA A 29 -43.97 -13.30 3.51
CA ALA A 29 -43.83 -12.80 4.88
C ALA A 29 -43.43 -11.32 4.90
N GLU A 30 -44.04 -10.54 5.79
CA GLU A 30 -43.62 -9.16 6.06
C GLU A 30 -42.21 -9.13 6.66
N THR A 31 -41.47 -8.08 6.31
CA THR A 31 -40.08 -7.87 6.71
C THR A 31 -39.97 -6.48 7.29
N THR A 32 -39.50 -6.35 8.53
CA THR A 32 -39.22 -5.05 9.10
C THR A 32 -38.05 -4.40 8.36
N VAL A 33 -38.21 -3.15 7.90
CA VAL A 33 -37.15 -2.39 7.24
C VAL A 33 -36.86 -1.14 8.05
N ASP A 34 -35.67 -1.07 8.62
CA ASP A 34 -35.19 0.13 9.31
C ASP A 34 -34.38 1.00 8.34
N SER A 35 -35.08 1.91 7.67
CA SER A 35 -34.47 2.83 6.69
C SER A 35 -33.36 3.69 7.30
N LYS A 36 -33.42 3.99 8.61
CA LYS A 36 -32.42 4.83 9.29
C LYS A 36 -31.11 4.07 9.49
N ILE A 37 -31.19 2.82 9.97
CA ILE A 37 -30.01 1.95 10.10
C ILE A 37 -29.37 1.71 8.73
N VAL A 38 -30.17 1.46 7.70
CA VAL A 38 -29.65 1.26 6.34
C VAL A 38 -28.90 2.49 5.83
N ALA A 39 -29.47 3.69 6.00
CA ALA A 39 -28.84 4.93 5.56
C ALA A 39 -27.52 5.22 6.30
N GLU A 40 -27.50 5.10 7.64
CA GLU A 40 -26.28 5.35 8.43
C GLU A 40 -25.21 4.28 8.19
N LYS A 41 -25.60 3.01 8.01
CA LYS A 41 -24.69 1.94 7.60
C LYS A 41 -23.99 2.28 6.28
N GLU A 42 -24.75 2.64 5.24
CA GLU A 42 -24.15 2.95 3.93
C GLU A 42 -23.19 4.14 4.00
N LYS A 43 -23.55 5.18 4.74
CA LYS A 43 -22.69 6.34 4.99
C LYS A 43 -21.40 5.94 5.71
N LEU A 44 -21.49 5.17 6.79
CA LEU A 44 -20.34 4.72 7.58
C LEU A 44 -19.42 3.78 6.78
N PHE A 45 -19.96 2.82 6.04
CA PHE A 45 -19.13 1.90 5.24
C PHE A 45 -18.57 2.54 3.96
N THR A 46 -19.14 3.66 3.50
CA THR A 46 -18.50 4.51 2.48
C THR A 46 -17.24 5.18 3.02
N LEU A 47 -17.30 5.73 4.25
CA LEU A 47 -16.13 6.27 4.96
C LEU A 47 -15.05 5.19 5.16
N PHE A 48 -15.45 3.98 5.59
CA PHE A 48 -14.53 2.83 5.73
C PHE A 48 -13.75 2.54 4.45
N LYS A 49 -14.45 2.43 3.31
CA LYS A 49 -13.83 2.18 2.00
C LYS A 49 -12.85 3.29 1.61
N LEU A 50 -13.21 4.54 1.87
CA LEU A 50 -12.36 5.69 1.61
C LEU A 50 -11.07 5.63 2.43
N MET A 51 -11.17 5.43 3.75
CA MET A 51 -10.00 5.40 4.64
C MET A 51 -9.10 4.18 4.36
N LYS A 52 -9.67 3.01 4.06
CA LYS A 52 -8.89 1.84 3.63
C LYS A 52 -8.12 2.10 2.33
N ARG A 53 -8.77 2.76 1.36
CA ARG A 53 -8.10 3.16 0.10
C ARG A 53 -6.99 4.17 0.35
N LEU A 54 -7.19 5.11 1.29
CA LEU A 54 -6.20 6.10 1.66
C LEU A 54 -4.97 5.46 2.29
N ASN A 55 -5.14 4.55 3.25
CA ASN A 55 -4.03 3.78 3.83
C ASN A 55 -3.22 3.05 2.75
N LYS A 56 -3.93 2.33 1.86
CA LYS A 56 -3.30 1.60 0.75
C LYS A 56 -2.51 2.51 -0.21
N ASN A 57 -2.93 3.76 -0.38
CA ASN A 57 -2.21 4.70 -1.22
C ASN A 57 -0.94 5.21 -0.53
N VAL A 58 -0.94 5.35 0.80
CA VAL A 58 0.28 5.69 1.57
C VAL A 58 1.26 4.52 1.58
N ASP A 59 0.80 3.27 1.77
CA ASP A 59 1.66 2.08 1.66
C ASP A 59 2.38 2.03 0.29
N LYS A 60 1.65 2.32 -0.80
CA LYS A 60 2.22 2.39 -2.15
C LYS A 60 3.19 3.54 -2.35
N TYR A 61 2.92 4.68 -1.71
CA TYR A 61 3.78 5.86 -1.75
C TYR A 61 5.14 5.53 -1.12
N GLU A 62 5.16 4.91 0.06
CA GLU A 62 6.39 4.49 0.74
C GLU A 62 7.15 3.43 -0.04
N ALA A 63 6.43 2.43 -0.59
CA ALA A 63 7.05 1.43 -1.47
C ALA A 63 7.74 2.09 -2.68
N THR A 64 7.13 3.11 -3.28
CA THR A 64 7.73 3.84 -4.41
C THR A 64 8.96 4.64 -3.99
N LEU A 65 8.93 5.28 -2.81
CA LEU A 65 10.12 5.96 -2.26
C LEU A 65 11.29 5.00 -2.05
N LYS A 66 11.00 3.77 -1.62
CA LYS A 66 11.99 2.71 -1.46
C LYS A 66 12.61 2.30 -2.79
N GLU A 67 11.81 2.06 -3.82
CA GLU A 67 12.32 1.76 -5.17
C GLU A 67 13.20 2.89 -5.72
N ILE A 68 12.82 4.16 -5.50
CA ILE A 68 13.64 5.31 -5.88
C ILE A 68 15.01 5.29 -5.18
N ASN A 69 15.04 5.03 -3.87
CA ASN A 69 16.30 4.98 -3.11
C ASN A 69 17.18 3.81 -3.55
N ILE A 70 16.60 2.65 -3.85
CA ILE A 70 17.35 1.51 -4.41
C ILE A 70 18.05 1.92 -5.71
N LEU A 71 17.31 2.52 -6.65
CA LEU A 71 17.87 3.00 -7.92
C LEU A 71 18.95 4.08 -7.71
N GLN A 72 18.78 5.00 -6.77
CA GLN A 72 19.79 6.02 -6.44
C GLN A 72 21.10 5.39 -5.92
N ASN A 73 21.00 4.31 -5.15
CA ASN A 73 22.17 3.57 -4.68
C ASN A 73 22.84 2.78 -5.82
N GLU A 74 22.06 2.16 -6.71
CA GLU A 74 22.58 1.49 -7.92
C GLU A 74 23.34 2.49 -8.82
N ILE A 75 22.77 3.66 -9.10
CA ILE A 75 23.44 4.74 -9.86
C ILE A 75 24.75 5.13 -9.18
N SER A 76 24.75 5.29 -7.86
CA SER A 76 25.96 5.63 -7.11
C SER A 76 27.06 4.56 -7.25
N HIS A 77 26.69 3.28 -7.18
CA HIS A 77 27.63 2.17 -7.36
C HIS A 77 28.20 2.13 -8.80
N ASP A 78 27.36 2.32 -9.82
CA ASP A 78 27.79 2.36 -11.21
C ASP A 78 28.73 3.54 -11.49
N LEU A 79 28.44 4.72 -10.93
CA LEU A 79 29.32 5.90 -11.05
C LEU A 79 30.68 5.65 -10.38
N LEU A 80 30.72 5.01 -9.21
CA LEU A 80 31.98 4.64 -8.55
C LEU A 80 32.80 3.64 -9.37
N ALA A 81 32.14 2.76 -10.13
CA ALA A 81 32.81 1.84 -11.04
C ALA A 81 33.47 2.59 -12.23
N LEU A 82 32.94 3.75 -12.64
CA LEU A 82 33.57 4.61 -13.65
C LEU A 82 34.82 5.32 -13.11
N ASN A 83 34.75 5.87 -11.88
CA ASN A 83 35.89 6.51 -11.23
C ASN A 83 35.74 6.51 -9.70
N GLU A 84 36.36 5.53 -9.04
CA GLU A 84 36.30 5.34 -7.59
C GLU A 84 36.91 6.48 -6.78
N ASN A 85 37.68 7.38 -7.40
CA ASN A 85 38.40 8.46 -6.74
C ASN A 85 37.84 9.86 -7.06
N ASP A 86 36.78 9.94 -7.86
CA ASP A 86 36.17 11.21 -8.20
C ASP A 86 35.45 11.83 -6.97
N PRO A 87 35.79 13.06 -6.57
CA PRO A 87 35.18 13.71 -5.40
C PRO A 87 33.69 14.01 -5.59
N ALA A 88 33.22 14.28 -6.81
CA ALA A 88 31.81 14.52 -7.08
C ALA A 88 30.99 13.23 -7.01
N ILE A 89 31.54 12.11 -7.51
CA ILE A 89 30.89 10.79 -7.40
C ILE A 89 30.80 10.36 -5.93
N LYS A 90 31.85 10.55 -5.14
CA LYS A 90 31.81 10.29 -3.69
C LYS A 90 30.79 11.15 -2.97
N ALA A 91 30.70 12.44 -3.30
CA ALA A 91 29.69 13.33 -2.74
C ALA A 91 28.26 12.84 -3.07
N TYR A 92 28.02 12.37 -4.30
CA TYR A 92 26.73 11.77 -4.66
C TYR A 92 26.44 10.47 -3.90
N GLN A 93 27.45 9.62 -3.67
CA GLN A 93 27.30 8.41 -2.85
C GLN A 93 26.89 8.73 -1.41
N GLU A 94 27.51 9.76 -0.82
CA GLU A 94 27.15 10.23 0.51
C GLU A 94 25.68 10.70 0.54
N VAL A 95 25.25 11.48 -0.47
CA VAL A 95 23.84 11.88 -0.61
C VAL A 95 22.91 10.67 -0.69
N SER A 96 23.16 9.72 -1.59
CA SER A 96 22.31 8.52 -1.74
C SER A 96 22.22 7.70 -0.45
N THR A 97 23.32 7.63 0.31
CA THR A 97 23.36 6.93 1.60
C THR A 97 22.54 7.67 2.67
N SER A 98 22.68 9.00 2.76
CA SER A 98 21.90 9.84 3.67
C SER A 98 20.40 9.79 3.37
N LEU A 99 20.02 9.80 2.10
CA LEU A 99 18.61 9.69 1.68
C LEU A 99 17.99 8.36 2.10
N GLU A 100 18.71 7.24 1.97
CA GLU A 100 18.20 5.92 2.38
C GLU A 100 18.00 5.85 3.90
N GLN A 101 18.93 6.40 4.68
CA GLN A 101 18.78 6.46 6.14
C GLN A 101 17.55 7.29 6.56
N GLU A 102 17.33 8.43 5.90
CA GLU A 102 16.19 9.28 6.16
C GLU A 102 14.87 8.62 5.69
N ARG A 103 14.90 7.86 4.59
CA ARG A 103 13.78 7.05 4.10
C ARG A 103 13.38 5.95 5.10
N ILE A 104 14.35 5.21 5.65
CA ILE A 104 14.10 4.20 6.69
C ILE A 104 13.47 4.85 7.93
N ARG A 105 13.97 6.02 8.33
CA ARG A 105 13.46 6.76 9.48
C ARG A 105 12.00 7.19 9.30
N ILE A 106 11.64 7.72 8.13
CA ILE A 106 10.24 8.13 7.87
C ILE A 106 9.31 6.91 7.84
N GLU A 107 9.72 5.79 7.25
CA GLU A 107 8.95 4.54 7.21
C GLU A 107 8.61 4.04 8.63
N GLU A 108 9.59 4.02 9.55
CA GLU A 108 9.36 3.64 10.94
C GLU A 108 8.37 4.58 11.66
N ILE A 109 8.45 5.89 11.41
CA ILE A 109 7.54 6.85 12.03
C ILE A 109 6.13 6.74 11.42
N LEU A 110 6.01 6.56 10.10
CA LEU A 110 4.72 6.42 9.45
C LEU A 110 4.02 5.13 9.88
N GLU A 111 4.73 4.01 10.08
CA GLU A 111 4.10 2.81 10.62
C GLU A 111 3.45 3.08 11.99
N ASN A 112 4.20 3.69 12.91
CA ASN A 112 3.75 3.90 14.29
C ASN A 112 2.68 5.00 14.45
N TYR A 113 2.72 6.06 13.64
CA TYR A 113 1.90 7.26 13.85
C TYR A 113 0.88 7.52 12.72
N TYR A 114 1.01 6.83 11.59
CA TYR A 114 0.03 6.86 10.50
C TYR A 114 -0.72 5.53 10.39
N HIS A 115 -0.01 4.43 10.12
CA HIS A 115 -0.64 3.15 9.81
C HIS A 115 -1.27 2.47 11.02
N ASP A 116 -0.56 2.38 12.14
CA ASP A 116 -1.05 1.74 13.36
C ASP A 116 -2.32 2.40 13.92
N PRO A 117 -2.35 3.74 14.15
CA PRO A 117 -3.56 4.40 14.63
C PRO A 117 -4.75 4.23 13.68
N LEU A 118 -4.50 4.31 12.36
CA LEU A 118 -5.55 4.13 11.36
C LEU A 118 -6.05 2.68 11.33
N ARG A 119 -5.16 1.69 11.50
CA ARG A 119 -5.51 0.26 11.58
C ARG A 119 -6.37 -0.04 12.80
N VAL A 120 -6.04 0.54 13.96
CA VAL A 120 -6.84 0.45 15.20
C VAL A 120 -8.21 1.11 15.01
N TYR A 121 -8.27 2.29 14.40
CA TYR A 121 -9.56 2.92 14.10
C TYR A 121 -10.41 2.08 13.14
N LEU A 122 -9.80 1.57 12.07
CA LEU A 122 -10.46 0.74 11.06
C LEU A 122 -10.92 -0.63 11.60
N SER A 123 -10.29 -1.16 12.66
CA SER A 123 -10.70 -2.43 13.26
C SER A 123 -12.09 -2.35 13.88
N GLN A 124 -12.51 -1.18 14.38
CA GLN A 124 -13.85 -0.97 14.96
C GLN A 124 -15.00 -1.22 13.97
N PHE A 125 -14.74 -1.07 12.66
CA PHE A 125 -15.74 -1.39 11.62
C PHE A 125 -16.03 -2.89 11.52
N ARG A 126 -15.12 -3.77 11.99
CA ARG A 126 -15.36 -5.21 12.11
C ARG A 126 -16.41 -5.47 13.17
N ASP A 127 -16.34 -4.79 14.32
CA ASP A 127 -17.31 -4.92 15.40
C ASP A 127 -18.71 -4.42 14.97
N ILE A 128 -18.80 -3.25 14.33
CA ILE A 128 -20.05 -2.75 13.77
C ILE A 128 -20.66 -3.72 12.77
N ARG A 129 -19.84 -4.31 11.88
CA ARG A 129 -20.31 -5.32 10.92
C ARG A 129 -20.90 -6.54 11.64
N SER A 130 -20.20 -7.09 12.62
CA SER A 130 -20.66 -8.25 13.39
C SER A 130 -21.98 -7.96 14.12
N ARG A 131 -22.11 -6.77 14.71
CA ARG A 131 -23.35 -6.36 15.38
C ARG A 131 -24.51 -6.18 14.40
N LEU A 132 -24.27 -5.65 13.21
CA LEU A 132 -25.29 -5.55 12.15
C LEU A 132 -25.76 -6.93 11.65
N GLU A 133 -24.88 -7.92 11.61
CA GLU A 133 -25.25 -9.31 11.29
C GLU A 133 -26.15 -9.91 12.38
N GLU A 134 -25.79 -9.73 13.65
CA GLU A 134 -26.64 -10.14 14.78
C GLU A 134 -27.98 -9.40 14.79
N LEU A 135 -28.00 -8.12 14.44
CA LEU A 135 -29.23 -7.33 14.30
C LEU A 135 -30.17 -7.94 13.23
N ASP A 136 -29.65 -8.36 12.08
CA ASP A 136 -30.46 -9.03 11.04
C ASP A 136 -31.02 -10.37 11.55
N LEU A 137 -30.26 -11.11 12.37
CA LEU A 137 -30.76 -12.34 13.00
C LEU A 137 -31.89 -12.05 14.00
N ARG A 138 -31.75 -11.02 14.84
CA ARG A 138 -32.80 -10.61 15.79
C ARG A 138 -34.06 -10.10 15.08
N ARG A 139 -33.89 -9.36 13.99
CA ARG A 139 -34.97 -8.91 13.11
C ARG A 139 -35.74 -10.11 12.54
N LEU A 140 -35.03 -11.13 12.03
CA LEU A 140 -35.65 -12.36 11.52
C LEU A 140 -36.46 -13.09 12.60
N ASP A 141 -35.95 -13.18 13.84
CA ASP A 141 -36.68 -13.82 14.95
C ASP A 141 -37.92 -12.99 15.37
N MET A 142 -37.80 -11.66 15.39
CA MET A 142 -38.92 -10.75 15.66
C MET A 142 -40.04 -10.89 14.61
N ASP A 143 -39.70 -10.77 13.32
CA ASP A 143 -40.66 -10.90 12.21
C ASP A 143 -41.32 -12.29 12.20
N ARG A 144 -40.54 -13.33 12.48
CA ARG A 144 -41.04 -14.70 12.58
C ARG A 144 -42.06 -14.88 13.70
N TYR A 145 -41.76 -14.40 14.92
CA TYR A 145 -42.70 -14.56 16.04
C TYR A 145 -43.95 -13.69 15.89
N TYR A 146 -43.83 -12.53 15.22
CA TYR A 146 -44.98 -11.72 14.82
C TYR A 146 -45.89 -12.47 13.85
N ARG A 147 -45.32 -13.08 12.81
CA ARG A 147 -46.05 -13.94 11.87
C ARG A 147 -46.70 -15.13 12.57
N ASP A 148 -45.97 -15.83 13.45
CA ASP A 148 -46.49 -16.98 14.20
C ASP A 148 -47.67 -16.57 15.09
N TYR A 149 -47.62 -15.38 15.71
CA TYR A 149 -48.72 -14.82 16.49
C TYR A 149 -49.95 -14.58 15.59
N ASN A 150 -49.80 -13.87 14.48
CA ASN A 150 -50.89 -13.56 13.55
C ASN A 150 -51.55 -14.83 12.99
N ILE A 151 -50.77 -15.85 12.62
CA ILE A 151 -51.31 -17.13 12.16
C ILE A 151 -52.12 -17.82 13.25
N LYS A 152 -51.66 -17.80 14.51
CA LYS A 152 -52.39 -18.45 15.62
C LYS A 152 -53.65 -17.69 16.00
N ALA A 153 -53.61 -16.36 15.97
CA ALA A 153 -54.77 -15.51 16.22
C ALA A 153 -55.86 -15.79 15.17
N ASN A 154 -55.49 -15.81 13.89
CA ASN A 154 -56.42 -16.10 12.79
C ASN A 154 -56.96 -17.54 12.81
N LYS A 155 -56.26 -18.48 13.46
CA LYS A 155 -56.72 -19.88 13.64
C LYS A 155 -57.54 -20.10 14.91
N GLY A 156 -57.85 -19.05 15.69
CA GLY A 156 -58.66 -19.17 16.91
C GLY A 156 -58.03 -20.08 17.98
N LYS A 157 -56.70 -20.02 18.15
CA LYS A 157 -56.02 -20.78 19.22
C LYS A 157 -56.38 -20.26 20.61
N ASP A 158 -56.22 -21.12 21.62
CA ASP A 158 -56.48 -20.78 23.01
C ASP A 158 -55.62 -19.62 23.50
N ALA A 159 -56.14 -18.87 24.48
CA ALA A 159 -55.49 -17.69 25.04
C ALA A 159 -54.07 -17.99 25.57
N SER A 160 -53.85 -19.17 26.18
CA SER A 160 -52.53 -19.54 26.70
C SER A 160 -51.50 -19.74 25.57
N SER A 161 -51.90 -20.32 24.43
CA SER A 161 -51.04 -20.51 23.26
C SER A 161 -50.73 -19.19 22.54
N LEU A 162 -51.69 -18.27 22.50
CA LEU A 162 -51.50 -16.91 22.00
C LEU A 162 -50.52 -16.15 22.88
N GLN A 163 -50.74 -16.12 24.20
CA GLN A 163 -49.86 -15.47 25.17
C GLN A 163 -48.42 -15.98 25.08
N LYS A 164 -48.21 -17.29 24.91
CA LYS A 164 -46.86 -17.87 24.76
C LYS A 164 -46.15 -17.39 23.49
N THR A 165 -46.89 -17.03 22.45
CA THR A 165 -46.32 -16.57 21.17
C THR A 165 -46.12 -15.07 21.19
N GLU A 166 -47.05 -14.34 21.78
CA GLU A 166 -46.94 -12.92 22.08
C GLU A 166 -45.71 -12.63 22.96
N ASN A 167 -45.54 -13.33 24.08
CA ASN A 167 -44.37 -13.16 24.95
C ASN A 167 -43.04 -13.41 24.20
N LYS A 168 -43.03 -14.32 23.21
CA LYS A 168 -41.83 -14.54 22.38
C LYS A 168 -41.59 -13.38 21.43
N HIS A 169 -42.64 -12.88 20.78
CA HIS A 169 -42.55 -11.71 19.91
C HIS A 169 -42.11 -10.47 20.68
N THR A 170 -42.72 -10.19 21.85
CA THR A 170 -42.35 -9.06 22.71
C THR A 170 -40.87 -9.14 23.08
N LYS A 171 -40.41 -10.31 23.57
CA LYS A 171 -39.01 -10.48 23.96
C LYS A 171 -38.03 -10.31 22.79
N THR A 172 -38.35 -10.80 21.59
CA THR A 172 -37.47 -10.63 20.44
C THR A 172 -37.53 -9.22 19.85
N LYS A 173 -38.67 -8.53 19.99
CA LYS A 173 -38.82 -7.11 19.64
C LYS A 173 -37.98 -6.22 20.55
N GLU A 174 -38.06 -6.40 21.87
CA GLU A 174 -37.23 -5.70 22.85
C GLU A 174 -35.74 -5.92 22.56
N ALA A 175 -35.32 -7.18 22.38
CA ALA A 175 -33.92 -7.50 22.07
C ALA A 175 -33.44 -6.93 20.72
N TYR A 176 -34.31 -6.79 19.72
CA TYR A 176 -33.99 -6.11 18.46
C TYR A 176 -33.83 -4.61 18.68
N GLN A 177 -34.75 -3.97 19.41
CA GLN A 177 -34.74 -2.54 19.69
C GLN A 177 -33.51 -2.12 20.51
N GLU A 178 -33.17 -2.86 21.57
CA GLU A 178 -31.98 -2.61 22.39
C GLU A 178 -30.70 -2.59 21.54
N LEU A 179 -30.50 -3.62 20.70
CA LEU A 179 -29.32 -3.69 19.84
C LEU A 179 -29.34 -2.65 18.71
N SER A 180 -30.52 -2.35 18.17
CA SER A 180 -30.71 -1.29 17.18
C SER A 180 -30.25 0.07 17.74
N ASP A 181 -30.70 0.41 18.95
CA ASP A 181 -30.35 1.67 19.61
C ASP A 181 -28.85 1.75 19.93
N GLU A 182 -28.25 0.66 20.40
CA GLU A 182 -26.79 0.56 20.62
C GLU A 182 -25.99 0.74 19.33
N ILE A 183 -26.34 0.02 18.26
CA ILE A 183 -25.63 0.12 16.97
C ILE A 183 -25.78 1.53 16.40
N MET A 184 -26.97 2.14 16.46
CA MET A 184 -27.17 3.50 16.01
C MET A 184 -26.30 4.50 16.77
N LYS A 185 -26.24 4.40 18.10
CA LYS A 185 -25.36 5.21 18.94
C LYS A 185 -23.89 5.05 18.53
N ASP A 186 -23.44 3.81 18.35
CA ASP A 186 -22.04 3.52 18.02
C ASP A 186 -21.68 3.94 16.59
N MET A 187 -22.59 3.81 15.62
CA MET A 187 -22.38 4.29 14.25
C MET A 187 -22.22 5.81 14.20
N TYR A 188 -23.02 6.57 14.97
CA TYR A 188 -22.86 8.02 15.08
C TYR A 188 -21.54 8.38 15.76
N ALA A 189 -21.22 7.74 16.88
CA ALA A 189 -19.98 8.00 17.60
C ALA A 189 -18.73 7.72 16.73
N LEU A 190 -18.69 6.57 16.05
CA LEU A 190 -17.59 6.21 15.17
C LEU A 190 -17.48 7.16 13.97
N PHE A 191 -18.63 7.55 13.38
CA PHE A 191 -18.60 8.53 12.29
C PHE A 191 -18.03 9.86 12.76
N ASP A 192 -18.45 10.39 13.91
CA ASP A 192 -17.99 11.69 14.43
C ASP A 192 -16.53 11.67 14.92
N ASP A 193 -16.06 10.54 15.43
CA ASP A 193 -14.67 10.33 15.87
C ASP A 193 -13.65 10.36 14.72
N ARG A 194 -14.09 10.14 13.47
CA ARG A 194 -13.22 10.04 12.28
C ARG A 194 -12.15 11.12 12.16
N LYS A 195 -12.48 12.36 12.54
CA LYS A 195 -11.58 13.51 12.44
C LYS A 195 -10.52 13.45 13.54
N LEU A 196 -10.94 13.13 14.76
CA LEU A 196 -10.03 12.99 15.90
C LEU A 196 -9.05 11.82 15.69
N ALA A 197 -9.53 10.73 15.09
CA ALA A 197 -8.70 9.58 14.74
C ALA A 197 -7.73 9.86 13.59
N PHE A 198 -8.17 10.56 12.52
CA PHE A 198 -7.39 10.69 11.29
C PHE A 198 -6.45 11.91 11.27
N ASP A 199 -6.85 13.04 11.86
CA ASP A 199 -6.08 14.29 11.76
C ASP A 199 -4.64 14.17 12.29
N PRO A 200 -4.37 13.52 13.45
CA PRO A 200 -2.99 13.34 13.92
C PRO A 200 -2.13 12.51 12.96
N SER A 201 -2.70 11.45 12.38
CA SER A 201 -2.02 10.63 11.37
C SER A 201 -1.73 11.43 10.12
N PHE A 202 -2.71 12.19 9.61
CA PHE A 202 -2.48 13.05 8.45
C PHE A 202 -1.44 14.15 8.72
N ALA A 203 -1.46 14.77 9.91
CA ALA A 203 -0.45 15.72 10.34
C ALA A 203 0.94 15.08 10.41
N CYS A 204 1.05 13.85 10.93
CA CYS A 204 2.28 13.08 10.92
C CYS A 204 2.79 12.89 9.48
N PHE A 205 1.94 12.44 8.57
CA PHE A 205 2.29 12.28 7.15
C PHE A 205 2.87 13.55 6.54
N ILE A 206 2.19 14.69 6.69
CA ILE A 206 2.67 15.98 6.15
C ILE A 206 3.99 16.42 6.81
N ASN A 207 4.06 16.38 8.14
CA ASN A 207 5.23 16.85 8.88
C ASN A 207 6.48 16.00 8.59
N ARG A 208 6.33 14.68 8.48
CA ARG A 208 7.45 13.80 8.16
C ARG A 208 7.93 13.97 6.72
N ASN A 209 7.02 14.11 5.77
CA ASN A 209 7.38 14.40 4.38
C ASN A 209 8.11 15.73 4.22
N ASN A 210 7.63 16.79 4.88
CA ASN A 210 8.33 18.09 4.87
C ASN A 210 9.77 17.96 5.40
N GLU A 211 9.96 17.21 6.48
CA GLU A 211 11.29 16.97 7.06
C GLU A 211 12.19 16.13 6.14
N TYR A 212 11.67 15.06 5.54
CA TYR A 212 12.37 14.22 4.57
C TYR A 212 12.87 15.04 3.38
N PHE A 213 12.00 15.81 2.73
CA PHE A 213 12.38 16.61 1.56
C PHE A 213 13.31 17.78 1.91
N ALA A 214 13.14 18.39 3.09
CA ALA A 214 14.07 19.44 3.55
C ALA A 214 15.47 18.89 3.80
N ARG A 215 15.58 17.69 4.40
CA ARG A 215 16.88 17.00 4.58
C ARG A 215 17.48 16.60 3.24
N ALA A 216 16.68 16.03 2.34
CA ALA A 216 17.14 15.69 0.99
C ALA A 216 17.73 16.90 0.27
N ALA A 217 17.06 18.06 0.33
CA ALA A 217 17.56 19.30 -0.25
C ALA A 217 18.89 19.75 0.39
N ALA A 218 19.05 19.60 1.72
CA ALA A 218 20.28 19.94 2.42
C ALA A 218 21.47 19.05 2.01
N GLU A 219 21.25 17.73 1.86
CA GLU A 219 22.26 16.79 1.38
C GLU A 219 22.73 17.15 -0.04
N TYR A 220 21.79 17.40 -0.97
CA TYR A 220 22.12 17.85 -2.32
C TYR A 220 22.83 19.20 -2.35
N GLN A 221 22.45 20.13 -1.46
CA GLN A 221 23.13 21.42 -1.32
C GLN A 221 24.59 21.25 -0.89
N GLY A 222 24.90 20.25 -0.06
CA GLY A 222 26.27 19.87 0.30
C GLY A 222 27.06 19.34 -0.90
N ALA A 223 26.46 18.42 -1.67
CA ALA A 223 27.10 17.85 -2.86
C ALA A 223 27.27 18.87 -4.01
N LEU A 224 26.42 19.90 -4.10
CA LEU A 224 26.47 20.93 -5.15
C LEU A 224 27.85 21.59 -5.26
N ALA A 225 28.57 21.74 -4.14
CA ALA A 225 29.92 22.32 -4.14
C ALA A 225 30.91 21.56 -5.03
N SER A 226 30.72 20.26 -5.21
CA SER A 226 31.57 19.39 -6.03
C SER A 226 31.33 19.51 -7.53
N VAL A 227 30.20 20.08 -7.96
CA VAL A 227 29.80 20.13 -9.38
C VAL A 227 29.44 21.53 -9.89
N GLN A 228 29.21 22.51 -9.00
CA GLN A 228 28.79 23.88 -9.39
C GLN A 228 29.74 24.61 -10.36
N HIS A 229 30.98 24.15 -10.46
CA HIS A 229 32.00 24.70 -11.35
C HIS A 229 31.98 24.06 -12.75
N ILE A 230 31.23 22.97 -12.93
CA ILE A 230 31.09 22.25 -14.19
C ILE A 230 30.00 22.90 -15.02
N ASN A 231 30.29 23.20 -16.29
CA ASN A 231 29.31 23.71 -17.22
C ASN A 231 28.53 22.53 -17.82
N GLU A 232 27.33 22.26 -17.28
CA GLU A 232 26.47 21.15 -17.70
C GLU A 232 26.12 21.15 -19.20
N PHE A 233 26.17 22.30 -19.87
CA PHE A 233 25.87 22.42 -21.30
C PHE A 233 26.99 21.92 -22.22
N GLU A 234 28.24 21.79 -21.72
CA GLU A 234 29.38 21.28 -22.49
C GLU A 234 29.20 19.81 -22.91
N ALA A 235 28.32 19.07 -22.23
CA ALA A 235 27.94 17.72 -22.64
C ALA A 235 27.37 17.66 -24.07
N THR A 236 26.70 18.73 -24.52
CA THR A 236 26.09 18.81 -25.85
C THR A 236 27.10 19.16 -26.96
N THR A 237 28.29 19.64 -26.59
CA THR A 237 29.35 20.08 -27.51
C THR A 237 30.61 19.21 -27.43
N HIS A 238 30.57 18.10 -26.68
CA HIS A 238 31.71 17.21 -26.51
C HIS A 238 32.17 16.63 -27.87
N PRO A 239 33.45 16.82 -28.27
CA PRO A 239 33.94 16.31 -29.55
C PRO A 239 33.93 14.78 -29.58
N GLN A 240 33.69 14.19 -30.76
CA GLN A 240 33.82 12.75 -30.93
C GLN A 240 35.27 12.33 -30.65
N ALA A 241 35.46 11.40 -29.71
CA ALA A 241 36.79 10.95 -29.30
C ALA A 241 37.44 9.99 -30.33
N ILE A 242 36.61 9.30 -31.11
CA ILE A 242 37.06 8.29 -32.07
C ILE A 242 37.28 8.87 -33.46
N THR A 243 38.16 8.24 -34.23
CA THR A 243 38.40 8.59 -35.63
C THR A 243 37.08 8.48 -36.44
N PRO A 244 36.68 9.53 -37.18
CA PRO A 244 35.51 9.48 -38.04
C PRO A 244 35.60 8.32 -39.04
N VAL A 245 34.46 7.69 -39.36
CA VAL A 245 34.42 6.49 -40.22
C VAL A 245 35.07 6.74 -41.57
N GLU A 246 34.88 7.93 -42.14
CA GLU A 246 35.44 8.35 -43.42
C GLU A 246 36.98 8.37 -43.39
N SER A 247 37.54 8.75 -42.24
CA SER A 247 38.99 8.78 -42.00
C SER A 247 39.54 7.44 -41.49
N SER A 248 38.67 6.53 -41.07
CA SER A 248 39.05 5.20 -40.59
C SER A 248 39.52 4.32 -41.75
N SER A 249 40.51 3.47 -41.51
CA SER A 249 40.90 2.45 -42.50
C SER A 249 39.79 1.45 -42.82
N MET A 250 38.75 1.39 -41.99
CA MET A 250 37.54 0.61 -42.25
C MET A 250 36.77 1.10 -43.49
N SER A 251 36.86 2.39 -43.85
CA SER A 251 36.24 2.91 -45.08
C SER A 251 37.01 2.51 -46.35
N ARG A 252 38.26 2.03 -46.22
CA ARG A 252 39.07 1.60 -47.35
C ARG A 252 38.75 0.15 -47.72
N ASN A 253 38.23 -0.07 -48.92
CA ASN A 253 38.11 -1.42 -49.48
C ASN A 253 39.49 -1.95 -49.89
N VAL A 254 40.16 -2.69 -49.01
CA VAL A 254 41.50 -3.25 -49.28
C VAL A 254 41.52 -4.13 -50.54
N ARG A 255 40.40 -4.78 -50.86
CA ARG A 255 40.25 -5.67 -52.02
C ARG A 255 40.02 -4.95 -53.35
N SER A 256 39.81 -3.63 -53.34
CA SER A 256 39.77 -2.84 -54.58
C SER A 256 41.17 -2.44 -55.07
N SER A 257 42.24 -2.77 -54.33
CA SER A 257 43.60 -2.50 -54.78
C SER A 257 43.98 -3.41 -55.96
N SER A 258 44.80 -2.88 -56.87
CA SER A 258 45.25 -3.58 -58.09
C SER A 258 45.99 -4.89 -57.81
N VAL A 259 46.49 -5.08 -56.58
CA VAL A 259 47.10 -6.32 -56.11
C VAL A 259 46.10 -7.48 -56.12
N PHE A 260 44.81 -7.22 -55.88
CA PHE A 260 43.75 -8.25 -55.89
C PHE A 260 43.01 -8.37 -57.23
N THR A 261 43.15 -7.37 -58.12
CA THR A 261 42.59 -7.44 -59.49
C THR A 261 43.70 -7.71 -60.50
N SER A 262 44.11 -8.97 -60.64
CA SER A 262 45.02 -9.37 -61.72
C SER A 262 44.33 -9.17 -63.08
N PRO A 263 44.96 -8.48 -64.06
CA PRO A 263 44.47 -8.44 -65.42
C PRO A 263 44.49 -9.87 -65.97
N LYS A 264 43.32 -10.40 -66.39
CA LYS A 264 43.31 -11.58 -67.24
C LYS A 264 43.96 -11.19 -68.57
N GLU A 265 45.24 -11.51 -68.74
CA GLU A 265 45.88 -11.53 -70.06
C GLU A 265 45.18 -12.61 -70.91
N PHE A 266 44.16 -12.21 -71.64
CA PHE A 266 43.51 -13.06 -72.64
C PHE A 266 44.11 -12.70 -74.00
N SER A 267 45.21 -13.38 -74.35
CA SER A 267 45.74 -13.40 -75.71
C SER A 267 44.79 -14.18 -76.61
N SER A 268 44.00 -13.46 -77.41
CA SER A 268 43.09 -14.03 -78.40
C SER A 268 43.84 -14.52 -79.63
N ASN A 269 43.87 -15.83 -79.85
CA ASN A 269 44.09 -16.42 -81.18
C ASN A 269 43.24 -17.69 -81.33
N GLY A 270 42.31 -17.66 -82.29
CA GLY A 270 41.83 -18.85 -82.99
C GLY A 270 40.63 -19.61 -82.41
N SER A 271 39.51 -19.53 -83.15
CA SER A 271 38.56 -20.63 -83.43
C SER A 271 37.36 -20.84 -82.48
N THR A 272 36.20 -20.96 -83.14
CA THR A 272 34.79 -20.95 -82.75
C THR A 272 34.28 -22.24 -82.06
N PRO A 273 33.01 -22.34 -81.58
CA PRO A 273 32.69 -22.74 -80.21
C PRO A 273 31.98 -24.10 -80.10
N THR A 274 31.96 -24.71 -78.91
CA THR A 274 30.96 -25.76 -78.62
C THR A 274 30.58 -25.77 -77.14
N GLN A 275 29.26 -25.72 -76.92
CA GLN A 275 28.58 -25.76 -75.63
C GLN A 275 28.85 -27.06 -74.88
N ARG A 276 29.10 -26.97 -73.57
CA ARG A 276 28.57 -27.93 -72.59
C ARG A 276 28.54 -27.35 -71.18
N PRO A 277 27.40 -27.42 -70.46
CA PRO A 277 27.32 -27.00 -69.07
C PRO A 277 27.54 -28.20 -68.14
N ARG A 278 28.34 -28.03 -67.07
CA ARG A 278 28.09 -28.48 -65.68
C ARG A 278 29.37 -28.60 -64.84
N ALA A 279 29.26 -27.93 -63.69
CA ALA A 279 29.50 -28.42 -62.33
C ALA A 279 30.92 -28.59 -61.76
N SER A 280 30.98 -28.28 -60.46
CA SER A 280 31.96 -28.62 -59.41
C SER A 280 33.25 -27.80 -59.35
N THR A 281 33.79 -27.35 -58.21
CA THR A 281 33.41 -27.23 -56.78
C THR A 281 34.54 -26.42 -56.15
N ILE A 282 34.25 -25.44 -55.27
CA ILE A 282 34.89 -25.18 -53.97
C ILE A 282 34.03 -24.10 -53.30
N ALA A 283 33.24 -24.56 -52.34
CA ALA A 283 32.50 -23.73 -51.41
C ALA A 283 33.43 -23.41 -50.24
N THR A 284 33.55 -22.12 -49.89
CA THR A 284 34.00 -21.68 -48.56
C THR A 284 32.80 -21.12 -47.81
N PRO A 285 32.60 -21.54 -46.55
CA PRO A 285 31.34 -21.38 -45.85
C PRO A 285 31.13 -19.96 -45.34
N SER A 286 29.86 -19.58 -45.29
CA SER A 286 29.31 -18.45 -44.56
C SER A 286 29.87 -18.34 -43.13
N PRO A 287 30.09 -17.11 -42.60
CA PRO A 287 29.71 -16.83 -41.23
C PRO A 287 28.22 -16.46 -41.23
N SER A 288 27.39 -17.48 -41.07
CA SER A 288 26.09 -17.32 -40.44
C SER A 288 26.33 -16.94 -38.98
N SER A 289 26.18 -15.66 -38.64
CA SER A 289 25.85 -15.16 -37.28
C SER A 289 25.81 -13.63 -37.26
N SER A 290 24.97 -13.02 -38.10
CA SER A 290 24.28 -11.83 -37.60
C SER A 290 23.16 -12.36 -36.70
N SER A 291 23.49 -12.61 -35.43
CA SER A 291 22.46 -12.57 -34.39
C SER A 291 21.94 -11.14 -34.41
N SER A 292 20.90 -10.93 -35.21
CA SER A 292 19.93 -9.88 -34.98
C SER A 292 19.42 -10.09 -33.56
N TYR A 293 20.01 -9.38 -32.60
CA TYR A 293 19.27 -9.02 -31.41
C TYR A 293 18.16 -8.12 -31.91
N ASP A 294 17.04 -8.79 -32.15
CA ASP A 294 15.71 -8.28 -32.26
C ASP A 294 15.44 -7.31 -31.11
N SER A 295 15.33 -6.03 -31.44
CA SER A 295 14.67 -4.99 -30.65
C SER A 295 14.44 -3.78 -31.54
N SER A 296 13.53 -3.95 -32.49
CA SER A 296 12.79 -2.84 -33.11
C SER A 296 11.43 -3.37 -33.55
N PRO A 297 10.38 -2.54 -33.65
CA PRO A 297 10.23 -1.21 -33.05
C PRO A 297 8.82 -0.98 -32.48
N TYR A 298 8.67 0.02 -31.61
CA TYR A 298 7.36 0.66 -31.44
C TYR A 298 6.99 1.29 -32.79
N SER A 299 6.06 0.63 -33.49
CA SER A 299 5.35 1.17 -34.64
C SER A 299 4.75 2.52 -34.29
N THR A 300 5.13 3.58 -34.99
CA THR A 300 4.19 4.66 -35.26
C THR A 300 4.46 5.23 -36.65
N THR A 301 3.42 5.10 -37.45
CA THR A 301 3.23 5.50 -38.84
C THR A 301 3.69 6.93 -39.12
N THR A 302 4.56 7.08 -40.12
CA THR A 302 4.93 8.36 -40.72
C THR A 302 3.75 8.87 -41.55
N THR A 303 3.05 9.88 -41.04
CA THR A 303 2.19 10.75 -41.84
C THR A 303 2.87 12.11 -41.94
N THR A 304 3.07 12.53 -43.18
CA THR A 304 3.58 13.80 -43.65
C THR A 304 2.84 14.99 -43.03
N THR A 305 3.50 15.77 -42.16
CA THR A 305 3.12 17.16 -41.85
C THR A 305 4.35 18.01 -41.53
N THR A 306 4.60 18.95 -42.43
CA THR A 306 5.20 20.29 -42.24
C THR A 306 5.96 20.55 -40.93
N THR A 307 7.28 20.48 -41.03
CA THR A 307 8.26 20.93 -40.04
C THR A 307 8.11 22.44 -39.77
N THR A 308 7.61 22.78 -38.58
CA THR A 308 7.87 24.08 -37.93
C THR A 308 8.96 23.85 -36.89
N ASN A 309 10.15 24.40 -37.15
CA ASN A 309 11.29 24.38 -36.23
C ASN A 309 10.98 25.26 -35.02
N ASN A 310 10.52 24.65 -33.93
CA ASN A 310 10.61 25.26 -32.59
C ASN A 310 11.79 24.63 -31.85
N SER A 311 12.96 25.24 -32.02
CA SER A 311 14.09 25.08 -31.11
C SER A 311 13.67 25.62 -29.75
N VAL A 312 13.35 24.74 -28.79
CA VAL A 312 13.16 25.13 -27.39
C VAL A 312 14.53 25.54 -26.87
N ASN A 313 14.75 26.85 -26.77
CA ASN A 313 15.94 27.43 -26.18
C ASN A 313 15.81 27.25 -24.66
N LEU A 314 16.41 26.20 -24.08
CA LEU A 314 16.52 26.04 -22.63
C LEU A 314 17.56 27.04 -22.10
N SER A 315 17.16 28.30 -22.00
CA SER A 315 17.91 29.32 -21.25
C SER A 315 17.93 28.94 -19.77
N LYS A 316 19.10 29.09 -19.12
CA LYS A 316 19.33 28.92 -17.68
C LYS A 316 18.13 29.38 -16.83
N PRO A 317 17.50 28.51 -16.02
CA PRO A 317 16.54 28.96 -15.02
C PRO A 317 17.27 29.85 -14.01
N SER A 318 16.78 31.07 -13.79
CA SER A 318 17.29 31.94 -12.72
C SER A 318 16.82 31.38 -11.38
N TYR A 319 17.63 30.54 -10.74
CA TYR A 319 17.39 30.09 -9.36
C TYR A 319 17.73 31.23 -8.40
N GLY A 320 16.79 32.15 -8.22
CA GLY A 320 16.79 33.05 -7.07
C GLY A 320 16.43 32.25 -5.82
N VAL A 321 17.40 31.96 -4.96
CA VAL A 321 17.14 31.43 -3.61
C VAL A 321 16.29 32.47 -2.85
N PRO A 322 15.06 32.15 -2.40
CA PRO A 322 14.33 33.04 -1.52
C PRO A 322 15.02 32.99 -0.15
N SER A 323 15.61 34.11 0.27
CA SER A 323 16.03 34.26 1.67
C SER A 323 14.78 34.14 2.56
N PRO A 324 14.85 33.43 3.70
CA PRO A 324 13.69 33.28 4.58
C PRO A 324 13.34 34.64 5.20
N GLN A 325 12.39 35.34 4.61
CA GLN A 325 11.72 36.45 5.29
C GLN A 325 10.85 35.85 6.38
N GLN A 326 11.22 36.10 7.63
CA GLN A 326 10.39 35.86 8.80
C GLN A 326 9.09 36.66 8.67
N GLN A 327 8.06 36.06 8.09
CA GLN A 327 6.70 36.59 8.19
C GLN A 327 6.12 36.17 9.54
N HIS A 328 6.18 37.10 10.50
CA HIS A 328 5.31 37.10 11.66
C HIS A 328 3.87 37.18 11.17
N TYR A 329 3.12 36.07 11.26
CA TYR A 329 1.67 36.12 11.17
C TYR A 329 1.10 36.54 12.54
N PRO A 330 0.32 37.62 12.62
CA PRO A 330 -0.39 37.95 13.86
C PRO A 330 -1.52 36.93 14.08
N PRO A 331 -1.90 36.66 15.35
CA PRO A 331 -2.95 35.69 15.66
C PRO A 331 -4.29 36.21 15.13
N GLN A 332 -4.89 35.49 14.16
CA GLN A 332 -6.28 35.74 13.82
C GLN A 332 -7.17 35.28 14.98
N GLN A 333 -7.71 36.27 15.69
CA GLN A 333 -8.86 36.11 16.56
C GLN A 333 -10.03 35.60 15.71
N TYR A 334 -10.53 34.41 16.04
CA TYR A 334 -11.82 33.94 15.54
C TYR A 334 -12.92 34.83 16.13
N GLN A 335 -13.29 35.86 15.38
CA GLN A 335 -14.47 36.65 15.65
C GLN A 335 -15.67 35.96 14.97
N SER A 336 -16.47 35.30 15.80
CA SER A 336 -17.78 34.77 15.47
C SER A 336 -18.71 35.89 15.00
N SER A 337 -19.26 35.76 13.79
CA SER A 337 -20.34 36.61 13.25
C SER A 337 -21.65 35.83 13.17
N PRO A 338 -22.81 36.50 13.33
CA PRO A 338 -24.06 35.90 13.77
C PRO A 338 -25.00 35.47 12.63
N GLN A 339 -25.96 34.63 13.02
CA GLN A 339 -27.07 34.05 12.28
C GLN A 339 -27.93 35.04 11.47
N GLN A 340 -28.29 34.67 10.25
CA GLN A 340 -29.54 35.00 9.53
C GLN A 340 -29.92 33.73 8.74
N GLN A 341 -30.85 32.89 9.21
CA GLN A 341 -32.32 32.95 9.05
C GLN A 341 -32.77 33.07 7.59
N ASP A 342 -33.11 31.92 6.99
CA ASP A 342 -34.19 31.79 6.02
C ASP A 342 -34.99 30.52 6.35
N GLU A 343 -36.28 30.73 6.66
CA GLU A 343 -37.28 29.75 7.07
C GLU A 343 -37.86 28.98 5.88
N VAL A 344 -38.23 27.72 6.11
CA VAL A 344 -39.42 27.10 5.50
C VAL A 344 -40.05 26.12 6.50
N PRO A 345 -41.34 26.27 6.87
CA PRO A 345 -41.97 25.48 7.93
C PRO A 345 -42.79 24.31 7.39
N TYR A 346 -42.84 23.19 8.12
CA TYR A 346 -43.95 22.24 8.02
C TYR A 346 -44.42 21.79 9.41
N SER A 347 -45.72 22.01 9.64
CA SER A 347 -46.44 21.90 10.90
C SER A 347 -46.82 20.46 11.29
N SER A 348 -46.97 20.30 12.61
CA SER A 348 -47.33 19.13 13.43
C SER A 348 -48.84 18.74 13.33
N PRO A 349 -49.39 17.69 14.01
CA PRO A 349 -49.67 17.81 15.45
C PRO A 349 -49.63 16.52 16.33
N HIS A 350 -49.19 16.75 17.58
CA HIS A 350 -49.54 16.18 18.90
C HIS A 350 -50.50 14.99 19.04
N VAL A 351 -50.19 14.06 19.97
CA VAL A 351 -50.90 13.83 21.26
C VAL A 351 -49.96 13.11 22.28
N GLN A 352 -49.93 13.58 23.53
CA GLN A 352 -49.35 12.96 24.74
C GLN A 352 -50.51 12.79 25.77
N PRO A 353 -50.43 11.95 26.84
CA PRO A 353 -49.75 12.37 28.09
C PRO A 353 -49.13 11.24 28.98
N GLN A 354 -48.23 11.64 29.90
CA GLN A 354 -47.64 10.85 31.01
C GLN A 354 -48.55 10.75 32.25
N PRO A 355 -48.18 9.93 33.28
CA PRO A 355 -47.81 10.55 34.56
C PRO A 355 -46.61 9.91 35.34
N SER A 356 -45.73 10.79 35.83
CA SER A 356 -45.12 10.95 37.17
C SER A 356 -44.80 9.74 38.09
N ILE A 357 -43.51 9.55 38.50
CA ILE A 357 -43.08 9.22 39.89
C ILE A 357 -41.65 9.77 40.21
N ASN A 358 -41.61 10.71 41.16
CA ASN A 358 -40.66 11.06 42.25
C ASN A 358 -39.15 10.72 42.23
N LEU A 359 -38.35 11.80 42.13
CA LEU A 359 -37.36 12.34 43.10
C LEU A 359 -36.69 11.40 44.14
N HIS A 360 -35.35 11.32 44.16
CA HIS A 360 -34.47 11.35 45.35
C HIS A 360 -33.03 11.72 44.94
N LYS A 361 -32.40 12.66 45.66
CA LYS A 361 -30.99 13.07 45.59
C LYS A 361 -30.45 13.10 47.04
N PRO A 362 -29.20 12.68 47.28
CA PRO A 362 -28.22 13.59 47.93
C PRO A 362 -26.83 13.42 47.25
N THR A 363 -26.04 14.44 46.89
CA THR A 363 -25.37 15.53 47.61
C THR A 363 -24.19 15.11 48.51
N VAL A 364 -23.02 15.69 48.15
CA VAL A 364 -21.78 16.05 48.88
C VAL A 364 -20.62 15.07 49.11
N ASN A 365 -19.44 15.56 48.69
CA ASN A 365 -18.08 15.58 49.31
C ASN A 365 -17.00 14.97 48.40
N THR A 366 -16.25 15.77 47.62
CA THR A 366 -15.03 16.55 47.96
C THR A 366 -13.88 15.70 48.53
N SER A 367 -12.81 15.54 47.74
CA SER A 367 -11.38 15.76 48.11
C SER A 367 -10.44 15.34 46.97
N PRO A 368 -9.49 16.18 46.54
CA PRO A 368 -8.44 15.80 45.59
C PRO A 368 -7.19 15.31 46.34
N VAL A 369 -6.51 14.31 45.79
CA VAL A 369 -5.18 13.90 46.25
C VAL A 369 -4.12 14.43 45.29
N ASN A 370 -3.23 15.21 45.87
CA ASN A 370 -2.02 15.79 45.33
C ASN A 370 -0.84 14.87 45.72
N GLY A 371 0.18 14.73 44.87
CA GLY A 371 1.49 14.21 45.29
C GLY A 371 2.08 13.17 44.35
N GLY A 372 3.24 13.50 43.77
CA GLY A 372 4.07 12.50 43.08
C GLY A 372 5.08 13.09 42.11
N SER A 373 6.00 13.91 42.59
CA SER A 373 7.21 14.31 41.86
C SER A 373 8.08 13.09 41.53
N GLY A 374 8.52 12.95 40.27
CA GLY A 374 9.41 11.88 39.83
C GLY A 374 10.19 12.29 38.58
N ARG A 375 11.45 12.62 38.83
CA ARG A 375 12.51 13.16 37.96
C ARG A 375 12.88 12.25 36.76
N PRO A 376 13.39 12.79 35.63
CA PRO A 376 13.92 11.97 34.52
C PRO A 376 15.37 11.52 34.81
N LEU A 377 15.76 10.35 34.27
CA LEU A 377 17.13 9.80 34.34
C LEU A 377 17.78 9.76 32.94
N PRO A 378 19.12 9.93 32.82
CA PRO A 378 19.81 10.32 31.61
C PRO A 378 20.52 9.15 30.88
N THR A 379 20.98 9.43 29.67
CA THR A 379 21.91 8.61 28.87
C THR A 379 23.32 8.54 29.47
N PRO A 380 24.06 7.43 29.28
CA PRO A 380 25.51 7.40 29.48
C PRO A 380 26.27 7.42 28.14
N ALA A 381 27.12 8.42 27.97
CA ALA A 381 28.25 8.37 27.05
C ALA A 381 29.38 7.54 27.69
N THR A 382 30.01 6.65 26.92
CA THR A 382 31.29 6.02 27.30
C THR A 382 32.35 6.40 26.28
N ASN A 383 33.45 6.86 26.84
CA ASN A 383 34.59 7.53 26.25
C ASN A 383 35.77 6.54 26.11
N SER A 384 36.76 6.90 25.29
CA SER A 384 38.14 6.37 25.29
C SER A 384 38.33 4.97 24.67
N GLY A 385 39.18 4.70 23.67
CA GLY A 385 40.35 5.42 23.16
C GLY A 385 41.56 4.50 23.26
N VAL A 386 42.02 3.88 22.16
CA VAL A 386 43.39 3.37 22.02
C VAL A 386 43.80 3.42 20.54
N ILE A 387 44.80 4.26 20.25
CA ILE A 387 45.58 4.34 19.02
C ILE A 387 46.68 3.28 19.10
N LEU A 388 46.90 2.48 18.04
CA LEU A 388 48.21 1.87 17.79
C LEU A 388 48.49 1.80 16.28
N ASN A 389 49.39 2.69 15.84
CA ASN A 389 50.07 2.66 14.55
C ASN A 389 51.16 1.58 14.52
N LYS A 390 51.29 0.83 13.41
CA LYS A 390 52.58 0.65 12.71
C LYS A 390 52.41 0.05 11.29
N PRO A 391 53.31 0.35 10.33
CA PRO A 391 53.03 0.31 8.90
C PRO A 391 53.68 -0.87 8.11
N ARG A 392 53.15 -1.04 6.88
CA ARG A 392 53.77 -1.37 5.57
C ARG A 392 54.79 -2.54 5.48
N SER A 393 54.40 -3.58 4.73
CA SER A 393 55.27 -4.26 3.75
C SER A 393 54.45 -4.99 2.70
N THR A 394 54.82 -4.78 1.45
CA THR A 394 54.36 -5.38 0.19
C THR A 394 54.73 -6.86 0.06
N THR A 395 53.82 -7.71 -0.46
CA THR A 395 54.16 -8.82 -1.39
C THR A 395 52.90 -9.41 -2.03
N MET A 396 53.06 -9.82 -3.30
CA MET A 396 52.02 -10.20 -4.25
C MET A 396 51.44 -11.62 -4.06
N ALA A 397 50.24 -11.81 -4.61
CA ALA A 397 49.68 -13.03 -5.22
C ALA A 397 49.44 -14.27 -4.34
N SER A 398 48.17 -14.58 -4.06
CA SER A 398 47.51 -15.86 -4.43
C SER A 398 46.10 -15.98 -3.81
N GLY A 399 45.09 -16.20 -4.66
CA GLY A 399 43.79 -16.87 -4.40
C GLY A 399 42.93 -16.44 -3.20
N ARG A 400 41.88 -15.61 -3.43
CA ARG A 400 40.76 -15.49 -2.47
C ARG A 400 39.66 -16.52 -2.80
N PRO A 401 39.13 -17.27 -1.82
CA PRO A 401 38.10 -18.28 -2.05
C PRO A 401 36.75 -17.65 -2.41
N LEU A 402 35.92 -18.37 -3.18
CA LEU A 402 34.53 -17.97 -3.48
C LEU A 402 33.73 -17.74 -2.18
N PRO A 403 32.82 -16.74 -2.17
CA PRO A 403 31.96 -16.48 -1.02
C PRO A 403 31.04 -17.68 -0.76
N THR A 404 31.07 -18.18 0.46
CA THR A 404 30.16 -19.21 0.97
C THR A 404 28.72 -18.66 0.94
N PRO A 405 27.71 -19.43 0.48
CA PRO A 405 26.33 -18.96 0.48
C PRO A 405 25.89 -18.61 1.90
N ALA A 406 25.26 -17.44 2.06
CA ALA A 406 24.68 -17.00 3.32
C ALA A 406 23.71 -18.08 3.88
N PRO A 407 23.66 -18.28 5.20
CA PRO A 407 22.78 -19.27 5.80
C PRO A 407 21.32 -18.94 5.43
N ALA A 408 20.63 -19.91 4.82
CA ALA A 408 19.24 -19.77 4.44
C ALA A 408 18.37 -19.44 5.67
N PRO A 409 17.43 -18.48 5.59
CA PRO A 409 16.53 -18.19 6.69
C PRO A 409 15.75 -19.45 7.05
N THR A 410 15.70 -19.77 8.35
CA THR A 410 14.99 -20.94 8.89
C THR A 410 13.49 -20.76 8.68
N THR A 411 12.98 -21.23 7.54
CA THR A 411 11.55 -21.24 7.25
C THR A 411 10.88 -22.41 7.96
N LYS A 412 9.80 -22.13 8.71
CA LYS A 412 8.95 -23.17 9.30
C LYS A 412 7.80 -23.46 8.34
N ARG A 413 7.36 -24.70 8.19
CA ARG A 413 6.13 -25.03 7.45
C ARG A 413 5.00 -25.37 8.40
N VAL A 414 3.81 -24.85 8.13
CA VAL A 414 2.59 -25.10 8.90
C VAL A 414 1.47 -25.57 7.97
N GLN A 415 0.60 -26.46 8.44
CA GLN A 415 -0.55 -26.96 7.72
C GLN A 415 -1.82 -26.22 8.14
N ALA A 416 -2.63 -25.80 7.18
CA ALA A 416 -3.93 -25.19 7.43
C ALA A 416 -4.92 -26.20 8.06
N LEU A 417 -5.47 -25.86 9.24
CA LEU A 417 -6.46 -26.67 9.96
C LEU A 417 -7.89 -26.44 9.48
N TYR A 418 -8.16 -25.23 8.98
CA TYR A 418 -9.46 -24.78 8.51
C TYR A 418 -9.30 -24.00 7.20
N ASP A 419 -10.40 -23.84 6.47
CA ASP A 419 -10.45 -22.85 5.39
C ASP A 419 -10.42 -21.45 6.01
N PHE A 420 -9.60 -20.57 5.44
CA PHE A 420 -9.51 -19.18 5.87
C PHE A 420 -9.56 -18.28 4.64
N GLN A 421 -10.49 -17.33 4.65
CA GLN A 421 -10.63 -16.34 3.60
C GLN A 421 -10.12 -15.01 4.14
N GLY A 422 -8.97 -14.57 3.65
CA GLY A 422 -8.35 -13.30 4.03
C GLY A 422 -9.31 -12.14 3.78
N GLN A 423 -9.40 -11.24 4.75
CA GLN A 423 -10.34 -10.11 4.72
C GLN A 423 -9.84 -8.95 3.84
N ASP A 424 -8.55 -8.94 3.52
CA ASP A 424 -7.92 -7.96 2.65
C ASP A 424 -6.63 -8.49 1.98
N SER A 425 -5.92 -7.63 1.26
CA SER A 425 -4.71 -8.01 0.52
C SER A 425 -3.48 -8.26 1.38
N THR A 426 -3.54 -8.01 2.68
CA THR A 426 -2.46 -8.32 3.62
C THR A 426 -2.60 -9.71 4.21
N GLU A 427 -3.80 -10.30 4.19
CA GLU A 427 -4.10 -11.63 4.74
C GLU A 427 -4.12 -12.70 3.61
N LEU A 428 -3.49 -13.85 3.84
CA LEU A 428 -3.52 -14.96 2.88
C LEU A 428 -4.84 -15.73 2.98
N SER A 429 -5.46 -16.03 1.84
CA SER A 429 -6.56 -16.99 1.77
C SER A 429 -6.02 -18.38 1.49
N PHE A 430 -6.45 -19.39 2.24
CA PHE A 430 -5.99 -20.77 2.13
C PHE A 430 -7.11 -21.75 2.48
N LYS A 431 -6.98 -22.99 2.01
CA LYS A 431 -7.90 -24.09 2.31
C LYS A 431 -7.29 -25.04 3.33
N LYS A 432 -8.16 -25.74 4.06
CA LYS A 432 -7.76 -26.82 4.97
C LYS A 432 -6.86 -27.81 4.22
N GLY A 433 -5.69 -28.07 4.80
CA GLY A 433 -4.68 -28.97 4.25
C GLY A 433 -3.56 -28.28 3.48
N ASP A 434 -3.70 -26.99 3.12
CA ASP A 434 -2.64 -26.23 2.45
C ASP A 434 -1.38 -26.14 3.34
N MET A 435 -0.21 -26.26 2.70
CA MET A 435 1.09 -26.13 3.37
C MET A 435 1.65 -24.72 3.16
N ILE A 436 1.71 -23.97 4.25
CA ILE A 436 2.10 -22.56 4.28
C ILE A 436 3.52 -22.44 4.83
N THR A 437 4.36 -21.61 4.19
CA THR A 437 5.73 -21.34 4.63
C THR A 437 5.75 -20.08 5.50
N VAL A 438 6.16 -20.19 6.75
CA VAL A 438 6.21 -19.10 7.73
C VAL A 438 7.64 -18.54 7.82
N PHE A 439 7.75 -17.22 7.71
CA PHE A 439 9.01 -16.48 7.87
C PHE A 439 9.19 -15.93 9.28
N LYS A 440 8.11 -15.42 9.87
CA LYS A 440 8.13 -14.74 11.17
C LYS A 440 6.79 -14.88 11.87
N GLN A 441 6.81 -14.96 13.19
CA GLN A 441 5.62 -14.85 14.03
C GLN A 441 5.56 -13.45 14.64
N ASN A 442 4.42 -12.78 14.48
CA ASN A 442 4.11 -11.49 15.07
C ASN A 442 2.83 -11.63 15.92
N GLY A 443 2.97 -12.03 17.18
CA GLY A 443 1.84 -12.26 18.09
C GLY A 443 0.99 -13.47 17.69
N GLU A 444 -0.30 -13.23 17.42
CA GLU A 444 -1.27 -14.27 16.97
C GLU A 444 -1.31 -14.44 15.45
N TRP A 445 -0.39 -13.80 14.71
CA TRP A 445 -0.30 -13.89 13.25
C TRP A 445 1.09 -14.34 12.79
N TYR A 446 1.14 -15.12 11.72
CA TYR A 446 2.34 -15.49 10.99
C TYR A 446 2.47 -14.65 9.72
N ASP A 447 3.66 -14.10 9.47
CA ASP A 447 4.06 -13.62 8.16
C ASP A 447 4.51 -14.82 7.33
N ALA A 448 3.78 -15.11 6.26
CA ALA A 448 3.85 -16.39 5.59
C ALA A 448 3.67 -16.27 4.07
N GLU A 449 3.98 -17.35 3.35
CA GLU A 449 3.81 -17.48 1.90
C GLU A 449 3.10 -18.79 1.55
N LEU A 450 2.16 -18.68 0.62
CA LEU A 450 1.47 -19.81 0.00
C LEU A 450 1.41 -19.58 -1.51
N ASN A 451 1.90 -20.55 -2.30
CA ASN A 451 1.90 -20.49 -3.78
C ASN A 451 2.50 -19.21 -4.37
N GLY A 452 3.58 -18.69 -3.77
CA GLY A 452 4.25 -17.46 -4.23
C GLY A 452 3.61 -16.15 -3.74
N VAL A 453 2.48 -16.21 -3.02
CA VAL A 453 1.81 -15.03 -2.47
C VAL A 453 2.15 -14.91 -0.99
N LYS A 454 2.64 -13.75 -0.57
CA LYS A 454 2.94 -13.43 0.84
C LYS A 454 1.78 -12.74 1.53
N GLY A 455 1.63 -12.99 2.83
CA GLY A 455 0.66 -12.30 3.69
C GLY A 455 0.51 -12.95 5.06
N LEU A 456 -0.39 -12.39 5.85
CA LEU A 456 -0.64 -12.77 7.23
C LEU A 456 -1.58 -13.98 7.33
N VAL A 457 -1.25 -14.90 8.23
CA VAL A 457 -2.02 -16.12 8.52
C VAL A 457 -2.24 -16.24 10.03
N PRO A 458 -3.48 -16.43 10.52
CA PRO A 458 -3.73 -16.50 11.95
C PRO A 458 -3.19 -17.80 12.55
N CYS A 459 -2.45 -17.71 13.65
CA CYS A 459 -1.74 -18.86 14.25
C CYS A 459 -2.69 -20.00 14.63
N ASN A 460 -3.89 -19.68 15.14
CA ASN A 460 -4.91 -20.66 15.56
C ASN A 460 -5.62 -21.38 14.40
N HIS A 461 -5.37 -20.99 13.14
CA HIS A 461 -5.88 -21.71 11.95
C HIS A 461 -4.84 -22.65 11.34
N THR A 462 -3.67 -22.81 11.97
CA THR A 462 -2.56 -23.61 11.44
C THR A 462 -1.97 -24.53 12.51
N SER A 463 -1.42 -25.67 12.07
CA SER A 463 -0.64 -26.59 12.91
C SER A 463 0.78 -26.69 12.37
N GLY A 464 1.77 -26.54 13.25
CA GLY A 464 3.18 -26.65 12.90
C GLY A 464 3.77 -28.02 13.11
#